data_AF-A0A9P6AV51-F1
#
_entry.id   AF-A0A9P6AV51-F1
#
_cell.length_a   1.000
_cell.length_b   1.000
_cell.length_c   1.000
_cell.angle_alpha   90.00
_cell.angle_beta   90.00
_cell.angle_gamma   90.00
#
_symmetry.space_group_name_H-M   'P 1'
#
loop_
_entity.id
_entity.type
_entity.pdbx_description
1 polymer ?
#
loop_
_entity_poly.entity_id
_entity_poly.type
_entity_poly.pdbx_seq_one_letter_code
_entity_poly.pdbx_strand_id
1 'polypeptide(L)'
;MDQKAALEALEANIVEACKNHKLLHWKDKNYRACLYIFDYAKYNPHPDAPCIPQVVHHFGDSRTKYLVMEFITLMAAPVDLIDRTAEALVWLSSVPPPPNHVIGPLGGGCIRHKFFKDYTAPLVFSSVEALERYMHKAYTLLSTRAQKQLAPVEIRGDRLMFTQSDMDPSNFGVDQDGKTVLMDFADIGVLPETFVAHTMFSEKRLAPIATALSLSSSSNAFMGTVSSLLWMVSLSTLGLDEDGNRKTEDKAGRSKR
;
A
#
# COMPACT_ATOMS: atom_id res chain seq x y z
N MET A 1 -43.48 6.45 -14.97
CA MET A 1 -42.39 7.35 -14.56
C MET A 1 -41.16 6.91 -15.31
N ASP A 2 -40.54 7.83 -16.05
CA ASP A 2 -39.41 7.53 -16.90
C ASP A 2 -38.16 7.30 -16.03
N GLN A 3 -37.78 6.04 -15.84
CA GLN A 3 -36.62 5.63 -15.04
C GLN A 3 -35.32 6.24 -15.58
N LYS A 4 -35.25 6.55 -16.88
CA LYS A 4 -34.08 7.16 -17.49
C LYS A 4 -33.90 8.61 -17.01
N ALA A 5 -34.97 9.40 -17.03
CA ALA A 5 -34.95 10.78 -16.54
C ALA A 5 -34.64 10.85 -15.03
N ALA A 6 -35.11 9.87 -14.24
CA ALA A 6 -34.80 9.78 -12.82
C ALA A 6 -33.32 9.44 -12.55
N LEU A 7 -32.73 8.59 -13.38
CA LEU A 7 -31.31 8.23 -13.28
C LEU A 7 -30.40 9.40 -13.70
N GLU A 8 -30.72 10.08 -14.80
CA GLU A 8 -29.98 11.26 -15.27
C GLU A 8 -30.03 12.40 -14.24
N ALA A 9 -31.18 12.60 -13.58
CA ALA A 9 -31.32 13.57 -12.50
C ALA A 9 -30.53 13.17 -11.25
N LEU A 10 -30.48 11.88 -10.91
CA LEU A 10 -29.69 11.38 -9.80
C LEU A 10 -28.18 11.55 -10.07
N GLU A 11 -27.72 11.23 -11.27
CA GLU A 11 -26.33 11.44 -11.69
C GLU A 11 -25.95 12.93 -11.64
N ALA A 12 -26.79 13.81 -12.18
CA ALA A 12 -26.54 15.25 -12.14
C ALA A 12 -26.48 15.78 -10.69
N ASN A 13 -27.37 15.31 -9.81
CA ASN A 13 -27.39 15.69 -8.40
C ASN A 13 -26.17 15.15 -7.64
N ILE A 14 -25.75 13.91 -7.93
CA ILE A 14 -24.52 13.35 -7.37
C ILE A 14 -23.33 14.19 -7.82
N VAL A 15 -23.20 14.49 -9.12
CA VAL A 15 -22.09 15.28 -9.68
C VAL A 15 -22.05 16.71 -9.10
N GLU A 16 -23.18 17.36 -8.91
CA GLU A 16 -23.25 18.72 -8.36
C GLU A 16 -22.97 18.75 -6.85
N ALA A 17 -23.55 17.83 -6.08
CA ALA A 17 -23.24 17.68 -4.65
C ALA A 17 -21.75 17.39 -4.43
N CYS A 18 -21.20 16.54 -5.29
CA CYS A 18 -19.79 16.25 -5.38
C CYS A 18 -18.96 17.54 -5.65
N LYS A 19 -19.22 18.28 -6.74
CA LYS A 19 -18.48 19.52 -7.08
C LYS A 19 -18.44 20.54 -5.94
N ASN A 20 -19.59 20.77 -5.29
CA ASN A 20 -19.68 21.72 -4.16
C ASN A 20 -18.91 21.25 -2.93
N HIS A 21 -18.89 19.94 -2.65
CA HIS A 21 -18.11 19.38 -1.54
C HIS A 21 -16.59 19.44 -1.81
N LYS A 22 -16.14 19.23 -3.05
CA LYS A 22 -14.71 19.31 -3.45
C LYS A 22 -14.11 20.69 -3.19
N LEU A 23 -14.86 21.77 -3.44
CA LEU A 23 -14.41 23.14 -3.15
C LEU A 23 -14.09 23.35 -1.67
N LEU A 24 -14.75 22.62 -0.77
CA LEU A 24 -14.61 22.76 0.67
C LEU A 24 -13.55 21.83 1.29
N HIS A 25 -13.21 20.69 0.66
CA HIS A 25 -12.54 19.58 1.37
C HIS A 25 -11.38 18.87 0.62
N TRP A 26 -10.77 19.50 -0.39
CA TRP A 26 -9.77 18.90 -1.31
C TRP A 26 -8.49 18.27 -0.71
N LYS A 27 -8.23 18.34 0.61
CA LYS A 27 -6.94 17.93 1.22
C LYS A 27 -6.86 16.47 1.68
N ASP A 28 -7.82 15.62 1.33
CA ASP A 28 -7.91 14.27 1.89
C ASP A 28 -6.96 13.24 1.22
N LYS A 29 -6.57 12.20 1.97
CA LYS A 29 -5.30 11.48 1.76
C LYS A 29 -5.44 10.08 1.15
N ASN A 30 -6.58 9.40 1.33
CA ASN A 30 -6.68 7.94 1.10
C ASN A 30 -6.79 7.48 -0.37
N TYR A 31 -6.91 8.38 -1.35
CA TYR A 31 -7.05 8.03 -2.78
C TYR A 31 -5.90 8.59 -3.64
N ARG A 32 -4.87 9.17 -3.03
CA ARG A 32 -3.76 9.81 -3.75
C ARG A 32 -2.96 8.84 -4.62
N ALA A 33 -2.85 7.57 -4.20
CA ALA A 33 -2.25 6.52 -5.02
C ALA A 33 -3.02 6.34 -6.33
N CYS A 34 -4.34 6.16 -6.26
CA CYS A 34 -5.18 6.01 -7.46
C CYS A 34 -5.06 7.20 -8.40
N LEU A 35 -5.18 8.44 -7.90
CA LEU A 35 -5.03 9.64 -8.72
C LEU A 35 -3.66 9.74 -9.39
N TYR A 36 -2.59 9.56 -8.61
CA TYR A 36 -1.24 9.72 -9.12
C TYR A 36 -0.89 8.66 -10.16
N ILE A 37 -1.21 7.39 -9.90
CA ILE A 37 -0.91 6.30 -10.83
C ILE A 37 -1.81 6.40 -12.08
N PHE A 38 -3.09 6.80 -11.93
CA PHE A 38 -3.96 7.09 -13.07
C PHE A 38 -3.40 8.20 -13.96
N ASP A 39 -3.04 9.35 -13.38
CA ASP A 39 -2.46 10.47 -14.12
C ASP A 39 -1.15 10.05 -14.81
N TYR A 40 -0.29 9.29 -14.10
CA TYR A 40 0.93 8.77 -14.69
C TYR A 40 0.66 7.87 -15.90
N ALA A 41 -0.26 6.91 -15.80
CA ALA A 41 -0.65 6.03 -16.91
C ALA A 41 -1.22 6.80 -18.09
N LYS A 42 -2.02 7.85 -17.81
CA LYS A 42 -2.64 8.70 -18.83
C LYS A 42 -1.61 9.55 -19.59
N TYR A 43 -0.64 10.13 -18.90
CA TYR A 43 0.36 11.01 -19.50
C TYR A 43 1.60 10.27 -20.03
N ASN A 44 1.79 9.00 -19.64
CA ASN A 44 2.88 8.13 -20.10
C ASN A 44 2.29 6.81 -20.63
N PRO A 45 1.61 6.83 -21.78
CA PRO A 45 0.97 5.64 -22.32
C PRO A 45 2.00 4.55 -22.59
N HIS A 46 1.76 3.37 -22.02
CA HIS A 46 2.58 2.19 -22.19
C HIS A 46 1.65 0.98 -22.46
N PRO A 47 2.02 0.05 -23.37
CA PRO A 47 1.18 -1.13 -23.65
C PRO A 47 0.88 -1.94 -22.38
N ASP A 48 1.87 -2.04 -21.50
CA ASP A 48 1.76 -2.82 -20.26
C ASP A 48 1.16 -2.02 -19.08
N ALA A 49 0.80 -0.75 -19.28
CA ALA A 49 0.13 0.01 -18.24
C ALA A 49 -1.27 -0.57 -17.99
N PRO A 50 -1.63 -0.96 -16.75
CA PRO A 50 -2.96 -1.46 -16.47
C PRO A 50 -4.02 -0.37 -16.67
N CYS A 51 -5.25 -0.80 -16.90
CA CYS A 51 -6.42 0.05 -16.78
C CYS A 51 -6.61 0.41 -15.29
N ILE A 52 -6.76 1.69 -15.02
CA ILE A 52 -6.92 2.23 -13.68
C ILE A 52 -8.24 3.02 -13.69
N PRO A 53 -9.19 2.71 -12.81
CA PRO A 53 -10.44 3.47 -12.74
C PRO A 53 -10.16 4.96 -12.54
N GLN A 54 -10.70 5.82 -13.41
CA GLN A 54 -10.61 7.25 -13.18
C GLN A 54 -11.37 7.63 -11.91
N VAL A 55 -10.71 8.28 -10.95
CA VAL A 55 -11.42 8.91 -9.83
C VAL A 55 -12.16 10.14 -10.33
N VAL A 56 -13.49 10.05 -10.36
CA VAL A 56 -14.38 11.15 -10.74
C VAL A 56 -14.59 12.08 -9.55
N HIS A 57 -14.76 11.48 -8.35
CA HIS A 57 -15.02 12.23 -7.15
C HIS A 57 -14.61 11.52 -5.85
N HIS A 58 -14.42 12.28 -4.78
CA HIS A 58 -14.30 11.76 -3.42
C HIS A 58 -14.94 12.75 -2.43
N PHE A 59 -15.55 12.26 -1.37
CA PHE A 59 -16.19 13.09 -0.35
C PHE A 59 -16.32 12.36 0.97
N GLY A 60 -16.77 13.04 2.01
CA GLY A 60 -17.02 12.43 3.32
C GLY A 60 -16.33 13.12 4.48
N ASP A 61 -16.72 12.74 5.69
CA ASP A 61 -16.31 13.36 6.95
C ASP A 61 -15.17 12.59 7.64
N SER A 62 -14.85 12.94 8.88
CA SER A 62 -13.79 12.25 9.65
C SER A 62 -14.01 10.75 9.88
N ARG A 63 -15.24 10.25 9.75
CA ARG A 63 -15.64 8.87 10.04
C ARG A 63 -15.91 8.04 8.80
N THR A 64 -16.40 8.67 7.73
CA THR A 64 -16.78 7.96 6.50
C THR A 64 -16.32 8.72 5.28
N LYS A 65 -15.66 8.00 4.37
CA LYS A 65 -15.19 8.50 3.09
C LYS A 65 -15.84 7.73 1.96
N TYR A 66 -16.19 8.44 0.90
CA TYR A 66 -16.78 7.93 -0.32
C TYR A 66 -15.86 8.25 -1.49
N LEU A 67 -15.71 7.30 -2.39
CA LEU A 67 -14.94 7.43 -3.62
C LEU A 67 -15.86 7.06 -4.79
N VAL A 68 -16.01 7.97 -5.74
CA VAL A 68 -16.74 7.77 -6.99
C VAL A 68 -15.71 7.66 -8.09
N MET A 69 -15.70 6.53 -8.77
CA MET A 69 -14.77 6.24 -9.84
C MET A 69 -15.50 5.66 -11.04
N GLU A 70 -14.82 5.71 -12.18
CA GLU A 70 -15.22 4.99 -13.39
C GLU A 70 -15.54 3.54 -13.07
N PHE A 71 -16.70 3.07 -13.54
CA PHE A 71 -17.07 1.68 -13.44
C PHE A 71 -16.47 0.91 -14.62
N ILE A 72 -15.52 0.03 -14.32
CA ILE A 72 -14.90 -0.84 -15.33
C ILE A 72 -15.65 -2.18 -15.32
N THR A 73 -16.15 -2.59 -16.48
CA THR A 73 -16.79 -3.91 -16.62
C THR A 73 -15.71 -4.98 -16.71
N LEU A 74 -15.63 -5.84 -15.69
CA LEU A 74 -14.69 -6.94 -15.66
C LEU A 74 -15.26 -8.17 -16.36
N MET A 75 -14.41 -8.84 -17.12
CA MET A 75 -14.66 -10.16 -17.68
C MET A 75 -14.45 -11.24 -16.62
N ALA A 76 -14.91 -12.46 -16.91
CA ALA A 76 -14.57 -13.61 -16.09
C ALA A 76 -13.04 -13.75 -15.98
N ALA A 77 -12.54 -14.01 -14.77
CA ALA A 77 -11.12 -14.10 -14.49
C ALA A 77 -10.46 -15.13 -15.44
N PRO A 78 -9.51 -14.71 -16.29
CA PRO A 78 -8.87 -15.63 -17.22
C PRO A 78 -7.80 -16.47 -16.50
N VAL A 79 -7.38 -17.58 -17.14
CA VAL A 79 -6.40 -18.52 -16.57
C VAL A 79 -5.03 -17.88 -16.38
N ASP A 80 -4.68 -16.91 -17.22
CA ASP A 80 -3.42 -16.16 -17.23
C ASP A 80 -3.45 -14.91 -16.33
N LEU A 81 -4.46 -14.75 -15.45
CA LEU A 81 -4.60 -13.56 -14.60
C LEU A 81 -3.36 -13.29 -13.73
N ILE A 82 -2.66 -14.34 -13.29
CA ILE A 82 -1.44 -14.19 -12.48
C ILE A 82 -0.28 -13.59 -13.28
N ASP A 83 -0.12 -13.97 -14.55
CA ASP A 83 0.94 -13.45 -15.43
C ASP A 83 0.65 -11.99 -15.77
N ARG A 84 -0.62 -11.67 -16.07
CA ARG A 84 -1.11 -10.29 -16.24
C ARG A 84 -0.91 -9.42 -15.00
N THR A 85 -1.12 -10.00 -13.83
CA THR A 85 -0.86 -9.33 -12.55
C THR A 85 0.63 -9.04 -12.38
N ALA A 86 1.50 -9.98 -12.78
CA ALA A 86 2.94 -9.78 -12.75
C ALA A 86 3.37 -8.62 -13.66
N GLU A 87 2.85 -8.57 -14.89
CA GLU A 87 3.10 -7.46 -15.84
C GLU A 87 2.63 -6.11 -15.26
N ALA A 88 1.42 -6.05 -14.70
CA ALA A 88 0.89 -4.84 -14.08
C ALA A 88 1.75 -4.37 -12.90
N LEU A 89 2.30 -5.29 -12.09
CA LEU A 89 3.18 -4.95 -10.97
C LEU A 89 4.59 -4.57 -11.43
N VAL A 90 5.11 -5.18 -12.50
CA VAL A 90 6.35 -4.72 -13.13
C VAL A 90 6.18 -3.28 -13.62
N TRP A 91 5.10 -2.98 -14.33
CA TRP A 91 4.79 -1.61 -14.75
C TRP A 91 4.65 -0.68 -13.53
N LEU A 92 3.88 -1.07 -12.52
CA LEU A 92 3.67 -0.27 -11.31
C LEU A 92 5.00 0.03 -10.60
N SER A 93 5.88 -0.96 -10.49
CA SER A 93 7.20 -0.81 -9.86
C SER A 93 8.12 0.18 -10.59
N SER A 94 7.88 0.39 -11.89
CA SER A 94 8.61 1.35 -12.73
C SER A 94 8.10 2.79 -12.62
N VAL A 95 6.91 3.00 -12.03
CA VAL A 95 6.34 4.33 -11.84
C VAL A 95 7.21 5.10 -10.82
N PRO A 96 7.75 6.28 -11.17
CA PRO A 96 8.53 7.06 -10.23
C PRO A 96 7.63 7.62 -9.12
N PRO A 97 8.05 7.58 -7.85
CA PRO A 97 7.33 8.25 -6.78
C PRO A 97 7.34 9.78 -6.98
N PRO A 98 6.32 10.51 -6.46
CA PRO A 98 6.33 11.96 -6.48
C PRO A 98 7.59 12.51 -5.80
N PRO A 99 8.11 13.69 -6.21
CA PRO A 99 9.24 14.33 -5.55
C PRO A 99 8.99 14.47 -4.03
N ASN A 100 10.00 14.11 -3.23
CA ASN A 100 9.97 14.13 -1.77
C ASN A 100 9.06 13.08 -1.09
N HIS A 101 8.41 12.19 -1.85
CA HIS A 101 7.75 11.03 -1.25
C HIS A 101 8.81 10.02 -0.80
N VAL A 102 8.74 9.59 0.46
CA VAL A 102 9.78 8.73 1.05
C VAL A 102 9.36 7.27 1.03
N ILE A 103 8.35 6.91 1.82
CA ILE A 103 7.89 5.54 1.98
C ILE A 103 6.41 5.51 2.36
N GLY A 104 5.72 4.41 2.05
CA GLY A 104 4.33 4.18 2.40
C GLY A 104 3.35 4.80 1.40
N PRO A 105 2.09 5.01 1.82
CA PRO A 105 1.01 5.48 0.95
C PRO A 105 1.25 6.93 0.50
N LEU A 106 0.90 7.27 -0.75
CA LEU A 106 1.02 8.66 -1.27
C LEU A 106 0.15 9.68 -0.52
N GLY A 107 -0.88 9.20 0.17
CA GLY A 107 -1.68 9.99 1.10
C GLY A 107 -0.89 10.51 2.31
N GLY A 108 0.23 9.87 2.62
CA GLY A 108 0.75 9.80 3.98
C GLY A 108 -0.10 8.85 4.85
N GLY A 109 0.32 8.69 6.09
CA GLY A 109 -0.24 7.69 7.01
C GLY A 109 0.66 6.47 7.13
N CYS A 110 0.19 5.47 7.88
CA CYS A 110 0.97 4.27 8.14
C CYS A 110 1.07 3.39 6.89
N ILE A 111 2.23 2.73 6.75
CA ILE A 111 2.41 1.67 5.76
C ILE A 111 1.36 0.58 6.00
N ARG A 112 0.72 0.11 4.93
CA ARG A 112 -0.16 -1.06 4.97
C ARG A 112 0.56 -2.25 4.37
N HIS A 113 0.81 -3.26 5.19
CA HIS A 113 1.58 -4.43 4.81
C HIS A 113 1.44 -5.54 5.87
N LYS A 114 1.32 -6.80 5.43
CA LYS A 114 1.21 -7.98 6.31
C LYS A 114 2.40 -8.24 7.24
N PHE A 115 3.51 -7.56 7.01
CA PHE A 115 4.67 -7.59 7.90
C PHE A 115 4.31 -7.04 9.29
N PHE A 116 3.39 -6.08 9.33
CA PHE A 116 2.92 -5.48 10.57
C PHE A 116 1.68 -6.22 11.08
N LYS A 117 1.52 -6.21 12.40
CA LYS A 117 0.31 -6.66 13.06
C LYS A 117 -0.89 -5.86 12.54
N ASP A 118 -2.03 -6.54 12.34
CA ASP A 118 -3.26 -5.93 11.80
C ASP A 118 -3.04 -5.22 10.46
N TYR A 119 -2.04 -5.69 9.69
CA TYR A 119 -1.67 -5.20 8.35
C TYR A 119 -1.29 -3.72 8.28
N THR A 120 -1.04 -3.05 9.41
CA THR A 120 -0.77 -1.61 9.45
C THR A 120 0.44 -1.30 10.34
N ALA A 121 1.38 -0.52 9.82
CA ALA A 121 2.52 -0.07 10.59
C ALA A 121 2.08 0.72 11.82
N PRO A 122 2.76 0.55 12.97
CA PRO A 122 2.39 1.24 14.20
C PRO A 122 2.76 2.73 14.19
N LEU A 123 3.55 3.16 13.22
CA LEU A 123 4.14 4.49 13.11
C LEU A 123 4.11 4.94 11.65
N VAL A 124 4.04 6.25 11.45
CA VAL A 124 4.25 6.90 10.16
C VAL A 124 5.75 7.13 10.00
N PHE A 125 6.48 6.11 9.57
CA PHE A 125 7.94 6.18 9.47
C PHE A 125 8.40 7.33 8.56
N SER A 126 9.34 8.14 9.06
CA SER A 126 9.86 9.29 8.33
C SER A 126 10.84 8.91 7.22
N SER A 127 11.48 7.73 7.33
CA SER A 127 12.45 7.23 6.36
C SER A 127 12.59 5.71 6.36
N VAL A 128 13.28 5.17 5.34
CA VAL A 128 13.65 3.75 5.27
C VAL A 128 14.52 3.37 6.47
N GLU A 129 15.43 4.25 6.89
CA GLU A 129 16.26 4.02 8.08
C GLU A 129 15.45 3.98 9.37
N ALA A 130 14.38 4.77 9.50
CA ALA A 130 13.48 4.70 10.65
C ALA A 130 12.76 3.35 10.70
N LEU A 131 12.29 2.87 9.54
CA LEU A 131 11.69 1.53 9.41
C LEU A 131 12.69 0.41 9.73
N GLU A 132 13.94 0.53 9.25
CA GLU A 132 15.01 -0.43 9.54
C GLU A 132 15.33 -0.48 11.04
N ARG A 133 15.45 0.67 11.70
CA ARG A 133 15.64 0.76 13.16
C ARG A 133 14.50 0.07 13.91
N TYR A 134 13.26 0.23 13.45
CA TYR A 134 12.11 -0.46 14.01
C TYR A 134 12.20 -1.98 13.84
N MET A 135 12.58 -2.47 12.66
CA MET A 135 12.79 -3.90 12.40
C MET A 135 13.91 -4.48 13.26
N HIS A 136 15.04 -3.77 13.39
CA HIS A 136 16.14 -4.18 14.26
C HIS A 136 15.72 -4.18 15.73
N LYS A 137 14.93 -3.20 16.16
CA LYS A 137 14.37 -3.18 17.52
C LYS A 137 13.50 -4.41 17.77
N ALA A 138 12.63 -4.78 16.84
CA ALA A 138 11.84 -6.00 16.93
C ALA A 138 12.75 -7.24 17.00
N TYR A 139 13.77 -7.32 16.15
CA TYR A 139 14.76 -8.40 16.17
C TYR A 139 15.44 -8.58 17.54
N THR A 140 15.76 -7.48 18.25
CA THR A 140 16.36 -7.59 19.60
C THR A 140 15.48 -8.28 20.65
N LEU A 141 14.17 -8.38 20.39
CA LEU A 141 13.23 -9.08 21.28
C LEU A 141 13.13 -10.59 20.99
N LEU A 142 13.73 -11.06 19.89
CA LEU A 142 13.81 -12.49 19.61
C LEU A 142 14.69 -13.20 20.64
N SER A 143 14.46 -14.49 20.85
CA SER A 143 15.34 -15.30 21.71
C SER A 143 16.79 -15.29 21.19
N THR A 144 17.76 -15.43 22.09
CA THR A 144 19.19 -15.53 21.72
C THR A 144 19.46 -16.64 20.71
N ARG A 145 18.70 -17.75 20.78
CA ARG A 145 18.81 -18.84 19.80
C ARG A 145 18.38 -18.38 18.41
N ALA A 146 17.24 -17.71 18.29
CA ALA A 146 16.75 -17.20 17.01
C ALA A 146 17.69 -16.15 16.42
N GLN A 147 18.22 -15.24 17.24
CA GLN A 147 19.19 -14.24 16.79
C GLN A 147 20.48 -14.88 16.21
N LYS A 148 20.96 -15.99 16.79
CA LYS A 148 22.13 -16.71 16.24
C LYS A 148 21.88 -17.40 14.90
N GLN A 149 20.62 -17.69 14.58
CA GLN A 149 20.24 -18.42 13.35
C GLN A 149 19.79 -17.48 12.23
N LEU A 150 19.49 -16.22 12.55
CA LEU A 150 18.97 -15.24 11.61
C LEU A 150 19.83 -13.98 11.65
N ALA A 151 20.49 -13.70 10.54
CA ALA A 151 21.16 -12.41 10.34
C ALA A 151 20.10 -11.30 10.18
N PRO A 152 20.30 -10.14 10.81
CA PRO A 152 19.50 -8.94 10.52
C PRO A 152 19.57 -8.59 9.03
N VAL A 153 18.44 -8.13 8.49
CA VAL A 153 18.37 -7.61 7.13
C VAL A 153 18.61 -6.11 7.14
N GLU A 154 19.36 -5.63 6.15
CA GLU A 154 19.54 -4.22 5.82
C GLU A 154 18.62 -3.89 4.65
N ILE A 155 17.79 -2.86 4.80
CA ILE A 155 16.83 -2.40 3.79
C ILE A 155 17.15 -0.98 3.30
N ARG A 156 18.10 -0.27 3.93
CA ARG A 156 18.51 1.08 3.53
C ARG A 156 18.99 1.17 2.08
N GLY A 157 19.56 0.08 1.55
CA GLY A 157 20.03 -0.02 0.17
C GLY A 157 19.00 -0.57 -0.81
N ASP A 158 17.79 -0.91 -0.34
CA ASP A 158 16.77 -1.49 -1.21
C ASP A 158 16.30 -0.49 -2.26
N ARG A 159 15.96 -1.02 -3.43
CA ARG A 159 15.16 -0.28 -4.40
C ARG A 159 13.79 0.02 -3.79
N LEU A 160 13.36 1.27 -3.91
CA LEU A 160 12.00 1.69 -3.55
C LEU A 160 11.12 1.63 -4.78
N MET A 161 9.98 0.95 -4.66
CA MET A 161 9.05 0.78 -5.77
C MET A 161 7.61 0.87 -5.28
N PHE A 162 6.70 1.34 -6.13
CA PHE A 162 5.29 1.14 -5.87
C PHE A 162 4.96 -0.34 -5.95
N THR A 163 4.12 -0.78 -5.02
CA THR A 163 3.60 -2.14 -5.02
C THR A 163 2.16 -2.14 -4.52
N GLN A 164 1.40 -3.16 -4.93
CA GLN A 164 0.15 -3.54 -4.29
C GLN A 164 0.47 -4.57 -3.20
N SER A 165 0.27 -4.20 -1.94
CA SER A 165 0.53 -5.11 -0.82
C SER A 165 -0.59 -6.12 -0.62
N ASP A 166 -1.82 -5.77 -1.03
CA ASP A 166 -2.97 -6.66 -0.98
C ASP A 166 -3.14 -7.43 -2.31
N MET A 167 -2.61 -8.66 -2.31
CA MET A 167 -2.58 -9.54 -3.48
C MET A 167 -3.83 -10.43 -3.61
N ASP A 168 -4.95 -10.03 -3.01
CA ASP A 168 -6.23 -10.71 -3.25
C ASP A 168 -6.59 -10.67 -4.75
N PRO A 169 -7.00 -11.80 -5.36
CA PRO A 169 -7.37 -11.84 -6.77
C PRO A 169 -8.48 -10.84 -7.17
N SER A 170 -9.34 -10.42 -6.24
CA SER A 170 -10.40 -9.44 -6.51
C SER A 170 -9.90 -8.02 -6.76
N ASN A 171 -8.63 -7.73 -6.43
CA ASN A 171 -7.98 -6.44 -6.73
C ASN A 171 -7.44 -6.36 -8.17
N PHE A 172 -7.56 -7.44 -8.94
CA PHE A 172 -7.09 -7.54 -10.32
C PHE A 172 -8.20 -8.06 -11.22
N GLY A 173 -8.18 -7.66 -12.49
CA GLY A 173 -9.15 -8.13 -13.46
C GLY A 173 -8.72 -7.90 -14.89
N VAL A 174 -9.62 -8.17 -15.82
CA VAL A 174 -9.46 -7.87 -17.24
C VAL A 174 -10.72 -7.21 -17.73
N ASP A 175 -10.59 -6.08 -18.42
CA ASP A 175 -11.73 -5.37 -18.99
C ASP A 175 -12.21 -5.98 -20.31
N GLN A 176 -13.23 -5.38 -20.91
CA GLN A 176 -13.82 -5.84 -22.18
C GLN A 176 -12.86 -5.75 -23.37
N ASP A 177 -11.85 -4.89 -23.29
CA ASP A 177 -10.82 -4.71 -24.32
C ASP A 177 -9.63 -5.67 -24.11
N GLY A 178 -9.68 -6.51 -23.09
CA GLY A 178 -8.62 -7.48 -22.76
C GLY A 178 -7.46 -6.86 -22.01
N LYS A 179 -7.59 -5.65 -21.48
CA LYS A 179 -6.55 -4.95 -20.72
C LYS A 179 -6.63 -5.32 -19.25
N THR A 180 -5.46 -5.53 -18.62
CA THR A 180 -5.37 -5.82 -17.18
C THR A 180 -5.86 -4.62 -16.38
N VAL A 181 -6.75 -4.84 -15.43
CA VAL A 181 -7.30 -3.81 -14.53
C VAL A 181 -6.65 -3.95 -13.16
N LEU A 182 -6.14 -2.83 -12.63
CA LEU A 182 -5.64 -2.74 -11.26
C LEU A 182 -6.66 -1.98 -10.41
N MET A 183 -7.05 -2.55 -9.28
CA MET A 183 -8.05 -2.01 -8.36
C MET A 183 -7.51 -1.96 -6.92
N ASP A 184 -8.34 -1.40 -6.04
CA ASP A 184 -8.09 -1.20 -4.62
C ASP A 184 -6.72 -0.58 -4.30
N PHE A 185 -6.60 0.72 -4.55
CA PHE A 185 -5.37 1.47 -4.32
C PHE A 185 -5.09 1.78 -2.85
N ALA A 186 -5.88 1.26 -1.91
CA ALA A 186 -5.78 1.61 -0.50
C ALA A 186 -4.48 1.07 0.14
N ASP A 187 -3.98 -0.06 -0.37
CA ASP A 187 -2.78 -0.75 0.11
C ASP A 187 -1.58 -0.58 -0.86
N ILE A 188 -1.75 0.28 -1.88
CA ILE A 188 -0.66 0.69 -2.76
C ILE A 188 0.21 1.75 -2.07
N GLY A 189 1.50 1.46 -2.01
CA GLY A 189 2.49 2.36 -1.41
C GLY A 189 3.88 2.12 -1.99
N VAL A 190 4.78 3.08 -1.71
CA VAL A 190 6.20 2.97 -2.05
C VAL A 190 6.88 2.20 -0.93
N LEU A 191 7.43 1.03 -1.23
CA LEU A 191 8.05 0.16 -0.23
C LEU A 191 9.44 -0.32 -0.67
N PRO A 192 10.33 -0.66 0.29
CA PRO A 192 11.56 -1.38 0.02
C PRO A 192 11.30 -2.71 -0.65
N GLU A 193 12.15 -3.09 -1.60
CA GLU A 193 12.11 -4.37 -2.31
C GLU A 193 11.96 -5.56 -1.36
N THR A 194 12.62 -5.55 -0.19
CA THR A 194 12.51 -6.60 0.81
C THR A 194 11.07 -6.80 1.31
N PHE A 195 10.29 -5.73 1.43
CA PHE A 195 8.87 -5.82 1.80
C PHE A 195 8.06 -6.43 0.66
N VAL A 196 8.30 -5.98 -0.57
CA VAL A 196 7.65 -6.54 -1.77
C VAL A 196 7.94 -8.04 -1.89
N ALA A 197 9.20 -8.45 -1.72
CA ALA A 197 9.63 -9.83 -1.72
C ALA A 197 8.92 -10.64 -0.64
N HIS A 198 8.88 -10.13 0.60
CA HIS A 198 8.13 -10.77 1.68
C HIS A 198 6.65 -10.96 1.31
N THR A 199 6.08 -10.02 0.55
CA THR A 199 4.74 -10.17 -0.01
C THR A 199 4.65 -11.33 -0.99
N MET A 200 5.45 -11.29 -2.06
CA MET A 200 5.35 -12.26 -3.16
C MET A 200 5.81 -13.68 -2.82
N PHE A 201 6.59 -13.86 -1.75
CA PHE A 201 7.06 -15.19 -1.35
C PHE A 201 6.24 -15.85 -0.23
N SER A 202 5.21 -15.21 0.33
CA SER A 202 4.39 -15.88 1.36
C SER A 202 3.45 -16.95 0.80
N GLU A 203 3.12 -16.85 -0.48
CA GLU A 203 2.13 -17.71 -1.13
C GLU A 203 2.70 -18.25 -2.44
N LYS A 204 2.59 -19.57 -2.62
CA LYS A 204 3.13 -20.24 -3.81
C LYS A 204 2.59 -19.66 -5.13
N ARG A 205 1.32 -19.21 -5.14
CA ARG A 205 0.68 -18.63 -6.33
C ARG A 205 1.34 -17.32 -6.79
N LEU A 206 2.05 -16.61 -5.91
CA LEU A 206 2.68 -15.32 -6.21
C LEU A 206 4.12 -15.45 -6.71
N ALA A 207 4.67 -16.67 -6.77
CA ALA A 207 6.02 -16.92 -7.26
C ALA A 207 6.30 -16.39 -8.68
N PRO A 208 5.36 -16.43 -9.65
CA PRO A 208 5.57 -15.80 -10.96
C PRO A 208 5.84 -14.30 -10.87
N ILE A 209 5.14 -13.60 -9.97
CA ILE A 209 5.29 -12.16 -9.74
C ILE A 209 6.66 -11.85 -9.14
N ALA A 210 7.09 -12.63 -8.14
CA ALA A 210 8.41 -12.48 -7.54
C ALA A 210 9.53 -12.63 -8.60
N THR A 211 9.34 -13.59 -9.52
CA THR A 211 10.27 -13.84 -10.63
C THR A 211 10.29 -12.66 -11.61
N ALA A 212 9.12 -12.17 -12.02
CA ALA A 212 9.01 -11.04 -12.96
C ALA A 212 9.66 -9.76 -12.43
N LEU A 213 9.51 -9.50 -11.12
CA LEU A 213 10.13 -8.37 -10.44
C LEU A 213 11.62 -8.60 -10.07
N SER A 214 12.17 -9.79 -10.38
CA SER A 214 13.54 -10.18 -10.03
C SER A 214 13.85 -10.07 -8.53
N LEU A 215 12.89 -10.45 -7.68
CA LEU A 215 12.99 -10.32 -6.22
C LEU A 215 13.84 -11.45 -5.60
N SER A 216 14.65 -11.11 -4.61
CA SER A 216 15.38 -12.08 -3.80
C SER A 216 14.54 -12.63 -2.63
N SER A 217 14.64 -13.93 -2.36
CA SER A 217 14.01 -14.56 -1.20
C SER A 217 14.91 -14.59 0.05
N SER A 218 16.14 -14.09 -0.03
CA SER A 218 17.16 -14.17 1.03
C SER A 218 16.70 -13.60 2.36
N SER A 219 15.89 -12.54 2.32
CA SER A 219 15.42 -11.82 3.51
C SER A 219 14.15 -12.43 4.12
N ASN A 220 13.48 -13.38 3.46
CA ASN A 220 12.15 -13.85 3.85
C ASN A 220 12.10 -14.55 5.21
N ALA A 221 13.15 -15.32 5.55
CA ALA A 221 13.20 -16.00 6.84
C ALA A 221 13.25 -15.00 8.01
N PHE A 222 14.05 -13.93 7.85
CA PHE A 222 14.10 -12.82 8.80
C PHE A 222 12.75 -12.10 8.86
N MET A 223 12.22 -11.68 7.70
CA MET A 223 10.95 -10.94 7.60
C MET A 223 9.79 -11.70 8.23
N GLY A 224 9.66 -13.00 7.95
CA GLY A 224 8.61 -13.85 8.51
C GLY A 224 8.76 -14.05 10.03
N THR A 225 9.98 -14.19 10.52
CA THR A 225 10.24 -14.34 11.96
C THR A 225 9.94 -13.05 12.73
N VAL A 226 10.40 -11.91 12.23
CA VAL A 226 10.13 -10.60 12.85
C VAL A 226 8.64 -10.26 12.75
N SER A 227 8.00 -10.48 11.61
CA SER A 227 6.55 -10.31 11.45
C SER A 227 5.80 -11.15 12.49
N SER A 228 6.09 -12.45 12.58
CA SER A 228 5.43 -13.34 13.55
C SER A 228 5.58 -12.84 15.00
N LEU A 229 6.74 -12.32 15.36
CA LEU A 229 6.96 -11.67 16.66
C LEU A 229 6.08 -10.42 16.82
N LEU A 230 6.03 -9.53 15.83
CA LEU A 230 5.22 -8.31 15.86
C LEU A 230 3.73 -8.61 16.06
N TRP A 231 3.24 -9.72 15.51
CA TRP A 231 1.87 -10.18 15.72
C TRP A 231 1.60 -10.61 17.18
N MET A 232 2.60 -11.10 17.89
CA MET A 232 2.47 -11.57 19.28
C MET A 232 2.65 -10.47 20.33
N VAL A 233 3.42 -9.42 20.04
CA VAL A 233 3.68 -8.36 21.02
C VAL A 233 2.46 -7.43 21.21
N SER A 234 2.28 -6.94 22.44
CA SER A 234 1.20 -6.00 22.77
C SER A 234 1.58 -4.55 22.44
N LEU A 235 2.85 -4.17 22.66
CA LEU A 235 3.34 -2.83 22.40
C LEU A 235 3.85 -2.72 20.96
N SER A 236 2.94 -2.39 20.03
CA SER A 236 3.25 -2.36 18.59
C SER A 236 4.35 -1.35 18.21
N THR A 237 4.46 -0.21 18.89
CA THR A 237 5.50 0.81 18.59
C THR A 237 6.89 0.45 19.13
N LEU A 238 7.00 -0.56 19.98
CA LEU A 238 8.25 -0.99 20.65
C LEU A 238 8.98 0.12 21.43
N GLY A 239 8.24 1.18 21.81
CA GLY A 239 8.79 2.37 22.48
C GLY A 239 9.54 3.33 21.56
N LEU A 240 9.33 3.23 20.24
CA LEU A 240 9.95 4.10 19.24
C LEU A 240 9.01 5.21 18.75
N ASP A 241 9.60 6.31 18.26
CA ASP A 241 8.94 7.37 17.49
C ASP A 241 9.03 7.13 15.97
N GLU A 242 8.44 8.02 15.17
CA GLU A 242 8.43 7.98 13.70
C GLU A 242 9.81 7.96 13.06
N ASP A 243 10.83 8.46 13.76
CA ASP A 243 12.23 8.43 13.33
C ASP A 243 12.93 7.15 13.81
N GLY A 244 12.22 6.21 14.43
CA GLY A 244 12.80 4.98 14.97
C GLY A 244 13.73 5.20 16.16
N ASN A 245 13.66 6.37 16.82
CA ASN A 245 14.39 6.67 18.04
C ASN A 245 13.55 6.30 19.26
N ARG A 246 14.18 6.13 20.43
CA ARG A 246 13.43 5.88 21.67
C ARG A 246 12.65 7.12 22.06
N LYS A 247 11.35 6.94 22.32
CA LYS A 247 10.54 8.00 22.92
C LYS A 247 11.16 8.40 24.26
N THR A 248 11.57 9.65 24.39
CA THR A 248 11.87 10.21 25.71
C THR A 248 10.57 10.24 26.50
N GLU A 249 10.51 9.53 27.63
CA GLU A 249 9.43 9.76 28.59
C GLU A 249 9.49 11.23 29.00
N ASP A 250 8.46 12.00 28.67
CA ASP A 250 8.25 13.29 29.30
C ASP A 250 8.18 13.05 30.81
N LYS A 251 9.23 13.46 31.53
CA LYS A 251 9.23 13.60 32.98
C LYS A 251 8.28 14.74 33.37
N ALA A 252 7.00 14.60 33.10
CA ALA A 252 5.96 15.51 33.53
C ALA A 252 4.95 14.74 34.38
N GLY A 253 5.04 14.91 35.71
CA GLY A 253 3.91 14.61 36.59
C GLY A 253 4.12 13.58 37.71
N ARG A 254 5.33 13.39 38.25
CA ARG A 254 5.44 12.86 39.63
C ARG A 254 5.25 14.01 40.62
N SER A 255 4.00 14.47 40.75
CA SER A 255 3.62 15.31 41.89
C SER A 255 3.62 14.41 43.11
N LYS A 256 4.56 14.68 44.02
CA LYS A 256 4.63 14.06 45.34
C LYS A 256 3.30 14.34 46.07
N ARG A 257 2.64 13.28 46.52
CA ARG A 257 1.81 13.31 47.72
C ARG A 257 2.46 12.35 48.72
#